data_AF-A0A1A8MSB8-F1
#
_entry.id   AF-A0A1A8MSB8-F1
#
_cell.length_a   1.000
_cell.length_b   1.000
_cell.length_c   1.000
_cell.angle_alpha   90.00
_cell.angle_beta   90.00
_cell.angle_gamma   90.00
#
_symmetry.space_group_name_H-M   'P 1'
#
loop_
_entity.id
_entity.type
_entity.pdbx_description
1 polymer ?
#
loop_
_entity_poly.entity_id
_entity_poly.type
_entity_poly.pdbx_seq_one_letter_code
_entity_poly.pdbx_strand_id
1 'polypeptide(L)' 'LAKKLDTVNRESGCEDLALWKQSIVNHLYWTTASTPDANLDLMEAKWKSLVNQAQDVHKHGTQVFPSRLHPPL' A
#
# COMPACT_ATOMS: atom_id res chain seq x y z
N LEU A 1 0.09 13.34 -0.26
CA LEU A 1 0.86 12.10 -0.50
C LEU A 1 1.72 12.19 -1.75
N ALA A 2 1.15 12.47 -2.93
CA ALA A 2 1.89 12.55 -4.21
C ALA A 2 3.19 13.37 -4.16
N LYS A 3 3.15 14.60 -3.61
CA LYS A 3 4.35 15.45 -3.47
C LYS A 3 5.43 14.85 -2.57
N LYS A 4 5.04 14.10 -1.52
CA LYS A 4 6.00 13.41 -0.64
C LYS A 4 6.67 12.25 -1.38
N LEU A 5 5.90 11.51 -2.18
CA LEU A 5 6.44 10.46 -3.04
C LEU A 5 7.42 11.04 -4.08
N ASP A 6 7.13 12.22 -4.63
CA ASP A 6 8.06 12.90 -5.55
C ASP A 6 9.38 13.29 -4.89
N THR A 7 9.36 13.66 -3.61
CA THR A 7 10.59 13.94 -2.85
C THR A 7 11.40 12.66 -2.64
N VAL A 8 10.76 11.59 -2.16
CA VAL A 8 11.43 10.30 -1.89
C VAL A 8 11.93 9.65 -3.18
N ASN A 9 11.21 9.78 -4.29
CA ASN A 9 11.63 9.26 -5.59
C ASN A 9 12.96 9.86 -6.10
N ARG A 10 13.38 11.00 -5.55
CA ARG A 10 14.66 11.65 -5.90
C ARG A 10 15.81 11.17 -5.03
N GLU A 11 15.54 10.35 -4.02
CA GLU A 11 16.55 9.71 -3.19
C GLU A 11 17.14 8.51 -3.93
N SER A 12 18.45 8.27 -3.76
CA SER A 12 19.14 7.16 -4.42
C SER A 12 18.58 5.83 -3.96
N GLY A 13 18.23 4.96 -4.91
CA GLY A 13 17.60 3.66 -4.64
C GLY A 13 16.07 3.71 -4.48
N CYS A 14 15.44 4.86 -4.73
CA CYS A 14 13.98 5.04 -4.70
C CYS A 14 13.38 5.44 -6.06
N GLU A 15 14.13 5.32 -7.15
CA GLU A 15 13.75 5.79 -8.49
C GLU A 15 12.53 5.05 -9.07
N ASP A 16 12.30 3.82 -8.63
CA ASP A 16 11.14 3.02 -9.03
C ASP A 16 9.84 3.56 -8.41
N LEU A 17 9.90 4.39 -7.37
CA LEU A 17 8.73 4.93 -6.69
C LEU A 17 7.85 5.77 -7.64
N ALA A 18 8.45 6.38 -8.67
CA ALA A 18 7.74 7.06 -9.75
C ALA A 18 6.76 6.14 -10.48
N LEU A 19 7.14 4.88 -10.72
CA LEU A 19 6.31 3.88 -11.38
C LEU A 19 5.10 3.51 -10.52
N TRP A 20 5.30 3.43 -9.21
CA TRP A 20 4.26 3.04 -8.25
C TRP A 20 3.38 4.20 -7.79
N LYS A 21 3.81 5.46 -7.99
CA LYS A 21 3.14 6.66 -7.47
C LYS A 21 1.64 6.68 -7.77
N GLN A 22 1.25 6.44 -9.01
CA GLN A 22 -0.17 6.48 -9.40
C GLN A 22 -0.97 5.36 -8.73
N SER A 23 -0.39 4.15 -8.66
CA SER A 23 -1.01 2.99 -7.98
C SER A 23 -1.22 3.27 -6.49
N ILE A 24 -0.18 3.79 -5.81
CA ILE A 24 -0.20 4.15 -4.39
C ILE A 24 -1.29 5.20 -4.10
N VAL A 25 -1.38 6.25 -4.93
CA VAL A 25 -2.39 7.31 -4.77
C VAL A 25 -3.80 6.78 -5.02
N ASN A 26 -4.00 6.00 -6.09
CA ASN A 26 -5.29 5.41 -6.40
C ASN A 26 -5.77 4.47 -5.29
N HIS A 27 -4.88 3.65 -4.73
CA HIS A 27 -5.23 2.75 -3.64
C HIS A 27 -5.62 3.48 -2.36
N LEU A 28 -4.97 4.61 -2.05
CA LEU A 28 -5.36 5.44 -0.92
C LEU A 28 -6.81 5.96 -1.09
N TYR A 29 -7.14 6.50 -2.27
CA TYR A 29 -8.49 6.97 -2.55
C TYR A 29 -9.50 5.82 -2.54
N TRP A 30 -9.17 4.68 -3.12
CA TRP A 30 -10.02 3.49 -3.07
C TRP A 30 -10.24 3.01 -1.63
N THR A 31 -9.22 3.05 -0.79
CA THR A 31 -9.31 2.67 0.63
C THR A 31 -10.26 3.61 1.38
N THR A 32 -10.18 4.92 1.13
CA THR A 32 -11.13 5.89 1.70
C THR A 32 -12.56 5.68 1.21
N ALA A 33 -12.74 5.39 -0.09
CA ALA A 33 -14.07 5.25 -0.69
C ALA A 33 -14.75 3.90 -0.33
N SER A 34 -13.95 2.85 -0.13
CA SER A 34 -14.42 1.48 0.16
C SER A 34 -14.55 1.18 1.66
N THR A 35 -14.32 2.15 2.53
CA THR A 35 -14.38 1.97 3.98
C THR A 35 -15.58 2.74 4.54
N PRO A 36 -16.63 2.03 5.00
CA PRO A 36 -17.77 2.66 5.67
C PRO A 36 -17.31 3.46 6.91
N ASP A 37 -18.02 4.55 7.19
CA ASP A 37 -17.87 5.37 8.39
C ASP A 37 -16.46 5.90 8.68
N ALA A 38 -15.60 5.96 7.66
CA ALA A 38 -14.20 6.38 7.80
C ALA A 38 -13.45 5.64 8.93
N ASN A 39 -13.75 4.34 9.11
CA ASN A 39 -13.07 3.50 10.08
C ASN A 39 -11.55 3.47 9.81
N LEU A 40 -10.79 4.20 10.63
CA LEU A 40 -9.36 4.41 10.46
C LEU A 40 -8.55 3.12 10.61
N ASP A 41 -8.97 2.22 11.51
CA ASP A 41 -8.28 0.94 11.74
C ASP A 41 -8.38 0.03 10.50
N LEU A 42 -9.55 0.00 9.85
CA LEU A 42 -9.75 -0.77 8.62
C LEU A 42 -8.97 -0.18 7.44
N MET A 43 -8.90 1.15 7.37
CA MET A 43 -8.10 1.83 6.35
C MET A 43 -6.59 1.56 6.54
N GLU A 44 -6.11 1.58 7.78
CA GLU A 44 -4.72 1.24 8.10
C GLU A 44 -4.40 -0.22 7.77
N ALA A 45 -5.31 -1.15 8.07
CA ALA A 45 -5.13 -2.56 7.75
C ALA A 45 -5.05 -2.80 6.23
N LYS A 46 -5.92 -2.16 5.44
CA LYS A 46 -5.87 -2.19 3.96
C LYS A 46 -4.53 -1.65 3.43
N TRP A 47 -4.08 -0.52 3.98
CA TRP A 47 -2.79 0.09 3.59
C TRP A 47 -1.59 -0.81 3.91
N LYS A 48 -1.53 -1.40 5.11
CA LYS A 48 -0.47 -2.33 5.51
C LYS A 48 -0.42 -3.55 4.59
N SER A 49 -1.58 -4.08 4.20
CA SER A 49 -1.65 -5.20 3.24
C SER A 49 -1.06 -4.83 1.88
N LEU A 50 -1.30 -3.62 1.37
CA LEU A 50 -0.72 -3.18 0.09
C LEU A 50 0.80 -3.00 0.18
N VAL A 51 1.30 -2.35 1.23
CA VAL A 51 2.75 -2.13 1.40
C VAL A 51 3.49 -3.47 1.47
N ASN A 52 2.94 -4.42 2.22
CA ASN A 52 3.46 -5.78 2.31
C ASN A 52 3.52 -6.48 0.94
N GLN A 53 2.48 -6.32 0.12
CA GLN A 53 2.43 -6.85 -1.23
C GLN A 53 3.45 -6.17 -2.17
N ALA A 54 3.64 -4.86 -2.04
CA ALA A 54 4.59 -4.11 -2.85
C ALA A 54 6.06 -4.45 -2.53
N GLN A 55 6.36 -4.78 -1.27
CA GLN A 55 7.70 -5.17 -0.84
C GLN A 55 8.01 -6.66 -1.05
N ASP A 56 7.07 -7.43 -1.61
CA ASP A 56 7.11 -8.90 -1.75
C ASP A 56 7.51 -9.61 -0.44
N VAL A 57 7.09 -9.03 0.70
CA VAL A 57 7.38 -9.60 2.02
C VAL A 57 6.38 -10.71 2.29
N HIS A 58 6.80 -11.96 2.07
CA HIS A 58 5.96 -13.16 2.22
C HIS A 58 5.78 -13.67 3.67
N LYS A 59 6.30 -12.97 4.70
CA LYS A 59 6.13 -13.36 6.12
C LYS A 59 5.43 -12.25 6.89
N HIS A 60 4.23 -12.54 7.41
CA HIS A 60 3.45 -11.61 8.22
C HIS A 60 3.32 -12.08 9.67
N GLY A 61 3.48 -11.15 10.61
CA GLY A 61 3.25 -11.34 12.05
C GLY A 61 1.92 -10.71 12.54
N THR A 62 0.95 -10.49 11.65
CA THR A 62 -0.32 -9.81 12.00
C THR A 62 -1.53 -10.65 11.60
N GLN A 63 -2.46 -10.83 12.53
CA GLN A 63 -3.53 -11.85 12.51
C GLN A 63 -4.74 -11.54 11.60
N VAL A 64 -4.81 -10.34 11.01
CA VAL A 64 -6.01 -9.83 10.34
C VAL A 64 -6.04 -10.15 8.83
N PHE A 65 -4.87 -10.28 8.20
CA PHE A 65 -4.74 -10.69 6.79
C PHE A 65 -3.64 -11.77 6.68
N PRO A 66 -3.96 -13.03 7.01
CA PRO A 66 -2.95 -14.08 7.16
C PRO A 66 -2.33 -14.55 5.83
N SER A 67 -2.98 -14.36 4.68
CA SER A 67 -2.49 -14.83 3.38
C SER A 67 -3.16 -14.13 2.19
N ARG A 68 -2.42 -14.00 1.07
CA ARG A 68 -2.93 -13.45 -0.21
C ARG A 68 -4.03 -14.35 -0.77
N LEU A 69 -5.11 -13.77 -1.28
CA LEU A 69 -6.20 -14.47 -1.98
C LEU A 69 -5.91 -14.75 -3.47
N HIS A 70 -4.69 -14.49 -3.94
CA HIS A 70 -4.30 -14.68 -5.33
C HIS A 70 -3.07 -15.58 -5.46
N PRO A 71 -3.05 -16.49 -6.46
CA PRO A 71 -1.93 -17.38 -6.72
C PRO A 71 -0.66 -16.59 -7.10
N PRO A 72 0.54 -17.15 -6.88
CA PRO A 72 1.79 -16.54 -7.30
C PRO A 72 1.78 -16.35 -8.83
N LEU A 73 2.18 -15.16 -9.27
CA LEU A 73 2.40 -14.83 -10.68
C LEU A 73 3.73 -15.42 -11.16
#